data_AF-A0A9J2QBN4-F1
#
_entry.id   AF-A0A9J2QBN4-F1
#
_cell.length_a   1.000
_cell.length_b   1.000
_cell.length_c   1.000
_cell.angle_alpha   90.00
_cell.angle_beta   90.00
_cell.angle_gamma   90.00
#
_symmetry.space_group_name_H-M   'P 1'
#
loop_
_entity.id
_entity.type
_entity.pdbx_description
1 polymer ?
#
loop_
_entity_poly.entity_id
_entity_poly.type
_entity_poly.pdbx_seq_one_letter_code
_entity_poly.pdbx_strand_id
1 'polypeptide(L)'
;MSTVILMKFFVKFSSADVIVNGVFQRKVAIKKWLGMFHDGGARAQRLAQLAYREVSFMASLTHPNLMSLECAFTSPGTTVDNFDHFYVVMELQDHMLTELIRPDPSVFKLEHKDLSFLIYQLIVGVHHLHAQGIIHRDLKPENIAVSNRAVLKILDYGLSRIESDNAEMTQYVVTRPYRAPEIVLCMPYDNKVDVWSIGCIMAEMILHRRLFHALNSRQLYRNMLTILGSPSADFIARVNDPAISEAIKDVEHYTAKPFDEIFPDDFFKPTNPSFPHLNADNARDLLENMLKIDPNERYNVQQAVEHPYVSRWFRENEWSHPQAPLGYHEEENEAKITADEWRGNFTMINRRFHIFDGRYPFL
;
A
#
# COMPACT_ATOMS: atom_id res chain seq x y z
N MET A 1 1.90 -1.02 41.27
CA MET A 1 1.14 -0.02 40.48
C MET A 1 1.64 -0.11 39.06
N SER A 2 1.01 -0.91 38.22
CA SER A 2 1.44 -1.12 36.83
C SER A 2 0.17 -1.14 35.99
N THR A 3 -0.30 0.07 35.70
CA THR A 3 -1.49 0.32 34.89
C THR A 3 -1.04 0.86 33.54
N VAL A 4 -1.90 0.62 32.54
CA VAL A 4 -1.93 1.18 31.18
C VAL A 4 -1.40 0.22 30.11
N ILE A 5 -2.19 -0.85 29.89
CA ILE A 5 -2.46 -1.37 28.55
C ILE A 5 -3.54 -0.44 27.97
N LEU A 6 -3.26 0.21 26.85
CA LEU A 6 -4.30 0.92 26.09
C LEU A 6 -4.18 0.58 24.61
N MET A 7 -4.92 -0.46 24.25
CA MET A 7 -5.30 -0.83 22.89
C MET A 7 -6.08 0.33 22.26
N LYS A 8 -5.68 0.76 21.06
CA LYS A 8 -6.61 1.34 20.09
C LYS A 8 -6.61 0.51 18.82
N PHE A 9 -7.83 0.21 18.40
CA PHE A 9 -8.26 -0.66 17.33
C PHE A 9 -7.47 -0.50 16.03
N PHE A 10 -6.82 -1.58 15.57
CA PHE A 10 -6.83 -1.99 14.17
C PHE A 10 -6.73 -3.52 14.11
N VAL A 11 -7.51 -4.15 13.22
CA VAL A 11 -7.64 -5.62 13.08
C VAL A 11 -6.35 -6.30 12.53
N LYS A 12 -5.19 -5.66 12.63
CA LYS A 12 -3.87 -6.19 12.23
C LYS A 12 -2.68 -5.55 12.95
N PHE A 13 -2.89 -4.54 13.80
CA PHE A 13 -1.84 -3.80 14.48
C PHE A 13 -2.31 -3.45 15.90
N SER A 14 -1.49 -3.77 16.89
CA SER A 14 -1.62 -3.24 18.24
C SER A 14 -0.69 -2.04 18.38
N SER A 15 -1.22 -0.84 18.64
CA SER A 15 -0.40 0.18 19.27
C SER A 15 -0.11 -0.26 20.70
N ALA A 16 1.15 -0.21 21.09
CA ALA A 16 1.54 -0.50 22.45
C ALA A 16 2.36 0.70 22.93
N ASP A 17 1.91 1.35 24.01
CA ASP A 17 2.74 2.27 24.80
C ASP A 17 3.80 1.43 25.52
N VAL A 18 4.69 0.78 24.78
CA VAL A 18 5.86 0.16 25.37
C VAL A 18 6.94 1.22 25.35
N ILE A 19 7.04 1.95 26.47
CA ILE A 19 8.38 2.25 26.98
C ILE A 19 8.94 0.87 27.25
N VAL A 20 9.60 0.30 26.24
CA VAL A 20 10.28 -0.98 26.34
C VAL A 20 11.40 -0.80 27.33
N ASN A 21 11.13 -0.96 28.62
CA ASN A 21 12.07 -1.09 29.74
C ASN A 21 13.50 -0.51 29.50
N GLY A 22 13.62 0.73 29.02
CA GLY A 22 14.91 1.38 28.74
C GLY A 22 15.69 0.96 27.46
N VAL A 23 15.17 0.06 26.63
CA VAL A 23 15.79 -0.34 25.34
C VAL A 23 15.59 0.73 24.27
N PHE A 24 14.37 1.23 24.13
CA PHE A 24 14.05 2.34 23.23
C PHE A 24 13.78 3.60 24.05
N GLN A 25 14.48 4.69 23.74
CA GLN A 25 14.27 6.00 24.36
C GLN A 25 13.08 6.77 23.75
N ARG A 26 12.26 6.09 22.94
CA ARG A 26 11.08 6.65 22.26
C ARG A 26 9.97 5.62 22.17
N LYS A 27 8.74 6.09 21.91
CA LYS A 27 7.60 5.20 21.61
C LYS A 27 7.81 4.51 20.26
N VAL A 28 7.33 3.29 20.15
CA VAL A 28 7.42 2.42 18.97
C VAL A 28 6.09 1.73 18.69
N ALA A 29 5.88 1.27 17.46
CA ALA A 29 4.76 0.43 17.09
C ALA A 29 5.19 -1.05 17.10
N ILE A 30 4.37 -1.93 17.67
CA ILE A 30 4.67 -3.37 17.74
C ILE A 30 3.54 -4.17 17.08
N LYS A 31 3.84 -4.83 15.96
CA LYS A 31 2.92 -5.74 15.27
C LYS A 31 3.18 -7.17 15.73
N LYS A 32 2.15 -7.86 16.20
CA LYS A 32 2.18 -9.28 16.56
C LYS A 32 1.54 -10.13 15.47
N TRP A 33 2.27 -11.12 14.97
CA TRP A 33 1.73 -12.18 14.12
C TRP A 33 1.28 -13.38 14.94
N LEU A 34 0.08 -13.89 14.65
CA LEU A 34 -0.57 -14.99 15.34
C LEU A 34 -0.91 -16.11 14.36
N GLY A 35 -0.79 -17.36 14.81
CA GLY A 35 -1.33 -18.53 14.09
C GLY A 35 -0.62 -18.85 12.77
N MET A 36 0.61 -18.38 12.57
CA MET A 36 1.41 -18.68 11.37
C MET A 36 1.72 -20.19 11.24
N PHE A 37 1.77 -20.90 12.38
CA PHE A 37 2.16 -22.31 12.43
C PHE A 37 1.04 -23.24 12.95
N HIS A 38 -0.19 -22.71 13.11
CA HIS A 38 -1.29 -23.49 13.69
C HIS A 38 -1.82 -24.53 12.70
N ASP A 39 -1.92 -25.79 13.12
CA ASP A 39 -2.52 -26.92 12.38
C ASP A 39 -1.91 -27.26 11.01
N GLY A 40 -0.86 -26.58 10.54
CA GLY A 40 -0.21 -26.80 9.23
C GLY A 40 -1.14 -26.61 8.01
N GLY A 41 -2.35 -26.10 8.21
CA GLY A 41 -3.37 -25.99 7.17
C GLY A 41 -3.10 -24.83 6.20
N ALA A 42 -3.83 -24.82 5.07
CA ALA A 42 -3.68 -23.80 4.02
C ALA A 42 -3.80 -22.35 4.54
N ARG A 43 -4.58 -22.12 5.60
CA ARG A 43 -4.69 -20.80 6.25
C ARG A 43 -3.39 -20.40 6.96
N ALA A 44 -2.79 -21.30 7.73
CA ALA A 44 -1.54 -21.04 8.43
C ALA A 44 -0.39 -20.84 7.44
N GLN A 45 -0.32 -21.69 6.41
CA GLN A 45 0.61 -21.51 5.28
C GLN A 45 0.52 -20.11 4.70
N ARG A 46 -0.70 -19.65 4.37
CA ARG A 46 -0.92 -18.32 3.80
C ARG A 46 -0.50 -17.21 4.76
N LEU A 47 -0.77 -17.35 6.06
CA LEU A 47 -0.35 -16.36 7.07
C LEU A 47 1.17 -16.29 7.19
N ALA A 48 1.86 -17.44 7.21
CA ALA A 48 3.31 -17.50 7.23
C ALA A 48 3.94 -16.85 5.98
N GLN A 49 3.39 -17.11 4.79
CA GLN A 49 3.82 -16.49 3.54
C GLN A 49 3.67 -14.96 3.53
N LEU A 50 2.54 -14.46 4.04
CA LEU A 50 2.30 -13.02 4.15
C LEU A 50 3.27 -12.38 5.15
N ALA A 51 3.47 -13.01 6.30
CA ALA A 51 4.37 -12.53 7.34
C ALA A 51 5.83 -12.53 6.89
N TYR A 52 6.32 -13.64 6.33
CA TYR A 52 7.69 -13.75 5.85
C TYR A 52 7.99 -12.71 4.76
N ARG A 53 7.07 -12.55 3.78
CA ARG A 53 7.19 -11.51 2.74
C ARG A 53 7.25 -10.11 3.34
N GLU A 54 6.30 -9.77 4.22
CA GLU A 54 6.22 -8.43 4.82
C GLU A 54 7.50 -8.09 5.60
N VAL A 55 7.98 -9.02 6.43
CA VAL A 55 9.18 -8.81 7.25
C VAL A 55 10.44 -8.75 6.38
N SER A 56 10.55 -9.60 5.36
CA SER A 56 11.69 -9.59 4.43
C SER A 56 11.80 -8.26 3.68
N PHE A 57 10.67 -7.73 3.19
CA PHE A 57 10.65 -6.43 2.53
C PHE A 57 10.94 -5.28 3.50
N MET A 58 10.33 -5.25 4.70
CA MET A 58 10.67 -4.22 5.71
C MET A 58 12.14 -4.26 6.17
N ALA A 59 12.76 -5.44 6.15
CA ALA A 59 14.16 -5.65 6.52
C ALA A 59 15.15 -5.16 5.45
N SER A 60 14.75 -5.17 4.19
CA SER A 60 15.62 -4.86 3.05
C SER A 60 15.39 -3.47 2.46
N LEU A 61 14.15 -2.97 2.52
CA LEU A 61 13.76 -1.66 1.99
C LEU A 61 14.14 -0.54 2.94
N THR A 62 14.87 0.45 2.43
CA THR A 62 15.26 1.65 3.17
C THR A 62 14.93 2.88 2.34
N HIS A 63 13.89 3.61 2.74
CA HIS A 63 13.48 4.86 2.09
C HIS A 63 12.66 5.71 3.07
N PRO A 64 12.76 7.06 3.07
CA PRO A 64 12.00 7.92 3.97
C PRO A 64 10.48 7.68 3.95
N ASN A 65 9.93 7.37 2.77
CA ASN A 65 8.51 7.14 2.56
C ASN A 65 8.06 5.67 2.63
N LEU A 66 8.93 4.77 3.09
CA LEU A 66 8.61 3.37 3.34
C LEU A 66 8.72 3.07 4.84
N MET A 67 7.93 2.11 5.32
CA MET A 67 8.07 1.58 6.66
C MET A 67 9.20 0.57 6.70
N SER A 68 10.15 0.79 7.59
CA SER A 68 11.31 -0.11 7.78
C SER A 68 11.22 -0.83 9.12
N LEU A 69 11.84 -2.00 9.18
CA LEU A 69 11.96 -2.79 10.39
C LEU A 69 13.01 -2.17 11.32
N GLU A 70 12.65 -1.88 12.57
CA GLU A 70 13.63 -1.47 13.59
C GLU A 70 14.26 -2.69 14.27
N CYS A 71 13.42 -3.61 14.74
CA CYS A 71 13.83 -4.92 15.21
C CYS A 71 12.67 -5.91 15.17
N ALA A 72 12.96 -7.18 15.43
CA ALA A 72 11.95 -8.20 15.63
C ALA A 72 12.35 -9.11 16.80
N PHE A 73 11.38 -9.74 17.44
CA PHE A 73 11.59 -10.66 18.55
C PHE A 73 10.48 -11.71 18.62
N THR A 74 10.70 -12.76 19.42
CA THR A 74 9.72 -13.81 19.70
C THR A 74 9.42 -13.90 21.19
N SER A 75 8.47 -14.73 21.59
CA SER A 75 8.15 -14.90 23.01
C SER A 75 9.37 -15.35 23.83
N PRO A 76 9.55 -14.86 25.08
CA PRO A 76 10.69 -15.23 25.91
C PRO A 76 10.83 -16.76 26.07
N GLY A 77 12.07 -17.26 26.02
CA GLY A 77 12.37 -18.69 26.14
C GLY A 77 12.05 -19.54 24.91
N THR A 78 11.58 -18.92 23.81
CA THR A 78 11.44 -19.60 22.52
C THR A 78 12.76 -19.59 21.74
N THR A 79 12.90 -20.59 20.88
CA THR A 79 13.99 -20.79 19.94
C THR A 79 13.42 -20.75 18.51
N VAL A 80 14.29 -20.78 17.51
CA VAL A 80 13.89 -20.91 16.10
C VAL A 80 12.94 -22.10 15.92
N ASP A 81 13.16 -23.21 16.61
CA ASP A 81 12.43 -24.45 16.37
C ASP A 81 11.02 -24.47 16.98
N ASN A 82 10.70 -23.57 17.92
CA ASN A 82 9.48 -23.67 18.72
C ASN A 82 8.72 -22.35 18.95
N PHE A 83 9.06 -21.27 18.24
CA PHE A 83 8.30 -20.04 18.37
C PHE A 83 6.95 -20.14 17.65
N ASP A 84 5.90 -19.60 18.28
CA ASP A 84 4.54 -19.50 17.72
C ASP A 84 4.10 -18.07 17.45
N HIS A 85 4.76 -17.11 18.10
CA HIS A 85 4.46 -15.69 18.00
C HIS A 85 5.71 -14.94 17.52
N PHE A 86 5.49 -14.03 16.58
CA PHE A 86 6.53 -13.18 16.02
C PHE A 86 6.12 -11.71 16.14
N TYR A 87 7.03 -10.89 16.62
CA TYR A 87 6.79 -9.48 16.91
C TYR A 87 7.73 -8.62 16.08
N VAL A 88 7.16 -7.61 15.43
CA VAL A 88 7.87 -6.65 14.59
C VAL A 88 7.76 -5.28 15.23
N VAL A 89 8.90 -4.64 15.48
CA VAL A 89 9.02 -3.29 16.01
C VAL A 89 9.32 -2.32 14.87
N MET A 90 8.56 -1.24 14.82
CA MET A 90 8.61 -0.21 13.79
C MET A 90 8.51 1.18 14.42
N GLU A 91 8.81 2.19 13.63
CA GLU A 91 8.59 3.58 14.01
C GLU A 91 7.11 3.84 14.25
N LEU A 92 6.77 4.44 15.40
CA LEU A 92 5.41 4.88 15.68
C LEU A 92 5.06 6.09 14.80
N GLN A 93 3.99 5.99 14.03
CA GLN A 93 3.44 7.10 13.27
C GLN A 93 2.29 7.77 14.03
N ASP A 94 2.09 9.06 13.79
CA ASP A 94 1.07 9.84 14.52
C ASP A 94 -0.35 9.52 14.06
N HIS A 95 -0.56 9.37 12.74
CA HIS A 95 -1.88 9.20 12.14
C HIS A 95 -1.88 8.18 11.00
N MET A 96 -3.02 7.50 10.81
CA MET A 96 -3.33 6.82 9.55
C MET A 96 -3.91 7.81 8.54
N LEU A 97 -3.66 7.64 7.24
CA LEU A 97 -4.25 8.52 6.22
C LEU A 97 -5.79 8.51 6.26
N THR A 98 -6.41 7.40 6.68
CA THR A 98 -7.85 7.34 6.93
C THR A 98 -8.37 8.36 7.94
N GLU A 99 -7.55 8.75 8.92
CA GLU A 99 -7.92 9.76 9.92
C GLU A 99 -7.93 11.17 9.31
N LEU A 100 -7.06 11.41 8.32
CA LEU A 100 -6.98 12.67 7.57
C LEU A 100 -8.08 12.78 6.49
N ILE A 101 -8.57 11.64 5.98
CA ILE A 101 -9.65 11.58 4.98
C ILE A 101 -11.04 11.70 5.63
N ARG A 102 -11.21 11.20 6.86
CA ARG A 102 -12.48 11.20 7.61
C ARG A 102 -12.95 12.50 8.30
N PRO A 103 -12.40 13.70 8.07
CA PRO A 103 -13.09 14.93 8.40
C PRO A 103 -14.31 15.11 7.50
N ASP A 104 -15.39 15.69 8.04
CA ASP A 104 -16.49 16.19 7.22
C ASP A 104 -15.91 17.21 6.20
N PRO A 105 -16.15 17.06 4.88
CA PRO A 105 -15.61 17.97 3.86
C PRO A 105 -16.09 19.43 4.03
N SER A 106 -17.19 19.65 4.76
CA SER A 106 -17.62 21.01 5.15
C SER A 106 -16.76 21.62 6.25
N VAL A 107 -16.02 20.80 7.00
CA VAL A 107 -15.21 21.17 8.16
C VAL A 107 -13.73 21.29 7.82
N PHE A 108 -13.19 20.40 6.98
CA PHE A 108 -11.76 20.38 6.66
C PHE A 108 -11.49 19.93 5.22
N LYS A 109 -10.78 20.76 4.46
CA LYS A 109 -10.24 20.45 3.13
C LYS A 109 -8.73 20.70 3.18
N LEU A 110 -7.95 19.79 2.63
CA LEU A 110 -6.50 19.96 2.54
C LEU A 110 -6.15 21.14 1.65
N GLU A 111 -5.11 21.90 2.01
CA GLU A 111 -4.52 22.84 1.05
C GLU A 111 -3.88 22.06 -0.10
N HIS A 112 -3.87 22.65 -1.30
CA HIS A 112 -3.17 22.05 -2.45
C HIS A 112 -1.72 21.72 -2.14
N LYS A 113 -1.06 22.52 -1.30
CA LYS A 113 0.30 22.29 -0.83
C LYS A 113 0.44 20.96 -0.08
N ASP A 114 -0.45 20.69 0.88
CA ASP A 114 -0.40 19.48 1.68
C ASP A 114 -0.80 18.25 0.86
N LEU A 115 -1.87 18.36 0.06
CA LEU A 115 -2.32 17.30 -0.83
C LEU A 115 -1.21 16.92 -1.84
N SER A 116 -0.67 17.90 -2.57
CA SER A 116 0.40 17.63 -3.54
C SER A 116 1.67 17.05 -2.90
N PHE A 117 2.03 17.50 -1.69
CA PHE A 117 3.20 16.99 -1.00
C PHE A 117 3.04 15.55 -0.51
N LEU A 118 1.84 15.17 -0.03
CA LEU A 118 1.53 13.79 0.33
C LEU A 118 1.50 12.88 -0.91
N ILE A 119 0.90 13.33 -2.02
CA ILE A 119 0.88 12.56 -3.27
C ILE A 119 2.30 12.39 -3.85
N TYR A 120 3.12 13.44 -3.82
CA TYR A 120 4.54 13.35 -4.18
C TYR A 120 5.26 12.25 -3.38
N GLN A 121 5.17 12.28 -2.05
CA GLN A 121 5.82 11.28 -1.19
C GLN A 121 5.32 9.86 -1.45
N LEU A 122 4.03 9.69 -1.75
CA LEU A 122 3.47 8.41 -2.13
C LEU A 122 4.04 7.93 -3.48
N ILE A 123 4.14 8.80 -4.49
CA ILE A 123 4.74 8.48 -5.79
C ILE A 123 6.21 8.07 -5.62
N VAL A 124 7.01 8.84 -4.86
CA VAL A 124 8.44 8.53 -4.66
C VAL A 124 8.63 7.23 -3.88
N GLY A 125 7.83 7.00 -2.83
CA GLY A 125 7.86 5.73 -2.09
C GLY A 125 7.54 4.52 -2.98
N VAL A 126 6.53 4.65 -3.86
CA VAL A 126 6.18 3.60 -4.83
C VAL A 126 7.24 3.44 -5.90
N HIS A 127 7.84 4.53 -6.39
CA HIS A 127 8.98 4.46 -7.30
C HIS A 127 10.13 3.64 -6.71
N HIS A 128 10.45 3.84 -5.43
CA HIS A 128 11.50 3.08 -4.75
C HIS A 128 11.20 1.56 -4.73
N LEU A 129 9.93 1.16 -4.60
CA LEU A 129 9.52 -0.24 -4.72
C LEU A 129 9.67 -0.75 -6.16
N HIS A 130 9.14 0.01 -7.13
CA HIS A 130 9.16 -0.35 -8.55
C HIS A 130 10.58 -0.48 -9.10
N ALA A 131 11.52 0.35 -8.62
CA ALA A 131 12.94 0.27 -8.98
C ALA A 131 13.61 -1.04 -8.54
N GLN A 132 13.04 -1.76 -7.56
CA GLN A 132 13.47 -3.10 -7.15
C GLN A 132 12.59 -4.22 -7.75
N GLY A 133 11.72 -3.88 -8.71
CA GLY A 133 10.75 -4.81 -9.29
C GLY A 133 9.63 -5.21 -8.33
N ILE A 134 9.41 -4.50 -7.22
CA ILE A 134 8.32 -4.79 -6.28
C ILE A 134 7.08 -4.00 -6.66
N ILE A 135 5.96 -4.68 -6.87
CA ILE A 135 4.63 -4.09 -7.02
C ILE A 135 3.88 -4.22 -5.69
N HIS A 136 3.34 -3.12 -5.15
CA HIS A 136 2.71 -3.11 -3.84
C HIS A 136 1.36 -3.85 -3.83
N ARG A 137 0.49 -3.58 -4.81
CA ARG A 137 -0.82 -4.22 -5.08
C ARG A 137 -1.95 -4.06 -4.05
N ASP A 138 -1.66 -3.57 -2.85
CA ASP A 138 -2.68 -3.27 -1.82
C ASP A 138 -2.52 -1.84 -1.26
N LEU A 139 -2.19 -0.87 -2.12
CA LEU A 139 -2.17 0.53 -1.73
C LEU A 139 -3.60 1.01 -1.44
N LYS A 140 -3.76 1.57 -0.24
CA LYS A 140 -5.03 2.12 0.27
C LYS A 140 -4.74 3.02 1.48
N PRO A 141 -5.66 3.89 1.88
CA PRO A 141 -5.44 4.77 3.03
C PRO A 141 -5.16 4.03 4.35
N GLU A 142 -5.68 2.81 4.53
CA GLU A 142 -5.39 1.97 5.71
C GLU A 142 -3.93 1.46 5.75
N ASN A 143 -3.20 1.53 4.63
CA ASN A 143 -1.80 1.11 4.51
C ASN A 143 -0.86 2.31 4.33
N ILE A 144 -1.33 3.52 4.66
CA ILE A 144 -0.53 4.75 4.60
C ILE A 144 -0.63 5.44 5.95
N ALA A 145 0.51 5.75 6.54
CA ALA A 145 0.60 6.55 7.74
C ALA A 145 1.24 7.91 7.45
N VAL A 146 0.88 8.90 8.27
CA VAL A 146 1.35 10.28 8.15
C VAL A 146 1.71 10.80 9.54
N SER A 147 2.90 11.38 9.66
CA SER A 147 3.32 12.06 10.89
C SER A 147 2.79 13.50 10.98
N ASN A 148 2.86 14.08 12.17
CA ASN A 148 2.55 15.50 12.43
C ASN A 148 3.43 16.48 11.63
N ARG A 149 4.54 16.00 11.06
CA ARG A 149 5.44 16.76 10.18
C ARG A 149 5.14 16.54 8.69
N ALA A 150 3.98 15.96 8.37
CA ALA A 150 3.55 15.60 7.01
C ALA A 150 4.51 14.63 6.30
N VAL A 151 5.25 13.81 7.04
CA VAL A 151 6.04 12.71 6.46
C VAL A 151 5.12 11.51 6.28
N LEU A 152 4.98 11.04 5.05
CA LEU A 152 4.17 9.88 4.67
C LEU A 152 5.02 8.61 4.70
N LYS A 153 4.47 7.50 5.19
CA LYS A 153 5.06 6.16 5.07
C LYS A 153 4.05 5.14 4.54
N ILE A 154 4.47 4.39 3.53
CA ILE A 154 3.74 3.22 3.00
C ILE A 154 3.99 2.01 3.91
N LEU A 155 2.92 1.25 4.20
CA LEU A 155 2.90 0.10 5.11
C LEU A 155 2.40 -1.18 4.40
N ASP A 156 2.50 -2.33 5.07
CA ASP A 156 1.90 -3.65 4.71
C ASP A 156 2.28 -4.16 3.30
N TYR A 157 3.50 -4.69 3.20
CA TYR A 157 4.00 -5.37 2.01
C TYR A 157 3.57 -6.84 1.88
N GLY A 158 2.66 -7.32 2.73
CA GLY A 158 2.30 -8.74 2.77
C GLY A 158 1.72 -9.23 1.44
N LEU A 159 1.06 -8.36 0.68
CA LEU A 159 0.46 -8.68 -0.62
C LEU A 159 1.32 -8.24 -1.82
N SER A 160 2.50 -7.66 -1.60
CA SER A 160 3.40 -7.24 -2.67
C SER A 160 3.96 -8.44 -3.46
N ARG A 161 4.49 -8.22 -4.67
CA ARG A 161 5.13 -9.26 -5.51
C ARG A 161 6.29 -8.69 -6.30
N ILE A 162 7.18 -9.58 -6.73
CA ILE A 162 8.20 -9.27 -7.73
C ILE A 162 7.58 -9.36 -9.13
N GLU A 163 7.82 -8.36 -9.97
CA GLU A 163 7.23 -8.20 -11.32
C GLU A 163 7.61 -9.35 -12.28
N SER A 164 8.78 -9.98 -12.09
CA SER A 164 9.27 -11.07 -12.96
C SER A 164 8.57 -12.42 -12.74
N ASP A 165 7.78 -12.56 -11.68
CA ASP A 165 7.12 -13.83 -11.37
C ASP A 165 5.84 -13.98 -12.19
N ASN A 166 5.97 -14.64 -13.34
CA ASN A 166 4.86 -15.12 -14.19
C ASN A 166 3.92 -16.13 -13.48
N ALA A 167 4.09 -16.37 -12.18
CA ALA A 167 3.19 -17.18 -11.39
C ALA A 167 1.79 -16.54 -11.46
N GLU A 168 0.83 -17.31 -11.99
CA GLU A 168 -0.58 -16.91 -12.15
C GLU A 168 -1.02 -15.99 -11.01
N MET A 169 -1.00 -14.69 -11.28
CA MET A 169 -1.07 -13.65 -10.26
C MET A 169 -2.40 -13.79 -9.51
N THR A 170 -2.36 -14.46 -8.36
CA THR A 170 -3.57 -14.97 -7.70
C THR A 170 -4.55 -13.85 -7.32
N GLN A 171 -5.82 -14.05 -7.67
CA GLN A 171 -6.93 -13.06 -7.60
C GLN A 171 -7.32 -12.60 -6.19
N TYR A 172 -6.69 -13.12 -5.14
CA TYR A 172 -7.11 -12.90 -3.76
C TYR A 172 -6.41 -11.72 -3.08
N VAL A 173 -6.44 -10.54 -3.71
CA VAL A 173 -6.15 -9.27 -3.04
C VAL A 173 -7.33 -8.91 -2.12
N VAL A 174 -7.08 -8.24 -0.99
CA VAL A 174 -8.11 -7.88 -0.01
C VAL A 174 -8.84 -6.61 -0.49
N THR A 175 -8.76 -5.45 0.14
CA THR A 175 -9.65 -4.29 -0.09
C THR A 175 -9.92 -3.98 -1.58
N ARG A 176 -11.20 -3.95 -2.00
CA ARG A 176 -11.62 -3.82 -3.43
C ARG A 176 -11.53 -2.41 -4.04
N PRO A 177 -11.94 -1.33 -3.35
CA PRO A 177 -12.09 0.02 -3.94
C PRO A 177 -10.88 0.60 -4.70
N TYR A 178 -9.66 0.18 -4.37
CA TYR A 178 -8.42 0.72 -4.93
C TYR A 178 -7.77 -0.18 -5.98
N ARG A 179 -8.40 -1.33 -6.33
CA ARG A 179 -7.84 -2.26 -7.31
C ARG A 179 -7.98 -1.69 -8.72
N ALA A 180 -6.93 -1.82 -9.51
CA ALA A 180 -6.92 -1.43 -10.91
C ALA A 180 -7.85 -2.30 -11.77
N PRO A 181 -8.40 -1.79 -12.88
CA PRO A 181 -9.31 -2.51 -13.77
C PRO A 181 -8.73 -3.83 -14.27
N GLU A 182 -7.46 -3.87 -14.64
CA GLU A 182 -6.76 -5.07 -15.10
C GLU A 182 -6.68 -6.17 -14.02
N ILE A 183 -6.59 -5.80 -12.73
CA ILE A 183 -6.68 -6.76 -11.61
C ILE A 183 -8.12 -7.27 -11.46
N VAL A 184 -9.11 -6.39 -11.62
CA VAL A 184 -10.54 -6.75 -11.51
C VAL A 184 -10.98 -7.67 -12.65
N LEU A 185 -10.43 -7.44 -13.85
CA LEU A 185 -10.70 -8.19 -15.08
C LEU A 185 -9.77 -9.39 -15.29
N CYS A 186 -8.90 -9.68 -14.32
CA CYS A 186 -7.98 -10.82 -14.36
C CYS A 186 -7.07 -10.83 -15.60
N MET A 187 -6.64 -9.64 -16.02
CA MET A 187 -5.69 -9.44 -17.11
C MET A 187 -4.25 -9.49 -16.57
N PRO A 188 -3.25 -9.75 -17.44
CA PRO A 188 -1.86 -9.45 -17.13
C PRO A 188 -1.72 -7.97 -16.75
N TYR A 189 -0.86 -7.68 -15.77
CA TYR A 189 -0.67 -6.33 -15.26
C TYR A 189 0.79 -6.07 -14.92
N ASP A 190 1.16 -4.80 -14.87
CA ASP A 190 2.48 -4.31 -14.51
C ASP A 190 2.40 -3.43 -13.25
N ASN A 191 3.49 -2.72 -12.96
CA ASN A 191 3.58 -1.80 -11.83
C ASN A 191 2.58 -0.61 -11.86
N LYS A 192 1.90 -0.32 -13.00
CA LYS A 192 0.91 0.78 -13.09
C LYS A 192 -0.38 0.51 -12.32
N VAL A 193 -0.57 -0.71 -11.81
CA VAL A 193 -1.67 -1.00 -10.86
C VAL A 193 -1.56 -0.16 -9.60
N ASP A 194 -0.33 0.14 -9.15
CA ASP A 194 -0.10 0.98 -7.98
C ASP A 194 -0.42 2.45 -8.30
N VAL A 195 -0.15 2.92 -9.53
CA VAL A 195 -0.50 4.29 -9.96
C VAL A 195 -2.02 4.50 -9.96
N TRP A 196 -2.79 3.50 -10.38
CA TRP A 196 -4.25 3.54 -10.24
C TRP A 196 -4.68 3.67 -8.77
N SER A 197 -4.06 2.89 -7.88
CA SER A 197 -4.36 2.98 -6.45
C SER A 197 -4.00 4.35 -5.86
N ILE A 198 -2.88 4.96 -6.29
CA ILE A 198 -2.53 6.35 -5.94
C ILE A 198 -3.63 7.32 -6.39
N GLY A 199 -4.10 7.20 -7.64
CA GLY A 199 -5.20 8.01 -8.16
C GLY A 199 -6.49 7.86 -7.33
N CYS A 200 -6.85 6.63 -6.94
CA CYS A 200 -7.99 6.38 -6.06
C CYS A 200 -7.82 7.02 -4.68
N ILE A 201 -6.61 6.99 -4.10
CA ILE A 201 -6.28 7.59 -2.81
C ILE A 201 -6.36 9.12 -2.89
N MET A 202 -5.76 9.71 -3.93
CA MET A 202 -5.83 11.16 -4.18
C MET A 202 -7.29 11.61 -4.35
N ALA A 203 -8.09 10.87 -5.11
CA ALA A 203 -9.51 11.14 -5.29
C ALA A 203 -10.27 11.10 -3.95
N GLU A 204 -9.97 10.11 -3.10
CA GLU A 204 -10.60 10.00 -1.79
C GLU A 204 -10.16 11.10 -0.82
N MET A 205 -8.91 11.57 -0.90
CA MET A 205 -8.44 12.74 -0.13
C MET A 205 -9.13 14.04 -0.53
N ILE A 206 -9.58 14.16 -1.78
CA ILE A 206 -10.34 15.32 -2.27
C ILE A 206 -11.83 15.19 -1.94
N LEU A 207 -12.41 14.01 -2.16
CA LEU A 207 -13.86 13.78 -2.03
C LEU A 207 -14.32 13.43 -0.61
N HIS A 208 -13.38 13.10 0.29
CA HIS A 208 -13.65 12.59 1.65
C HIS A 208 -14.52 11.31 1.67
N ARG A 209 -14.57 10.60 0.54
CA ARG A 209 -15.24 9.32 0.35
C ARG A 209 -14.53 8.56 -0.76
N ARG A 210 -14.59 7.24 -0.70
CA ARG A 210 -14.04 6.38 -1.76
C ARG A 210 -14.67 6.72 -3.11
N LEU A 211 -13.84 6.87 -4.14
CA LEU A 211 -14.31 7.13 -5.50
C LEU A 211 -15.15 5.96 -6.03
N PHE A 212 -14.67 4.73 -5.84
CA PHE A 212 -15.36 3.51 -6.29
C PHE A 212 -15.81 2.64 -5.11
N HIS A 213 -17.08 2.73 -4.75
CA HIS A 213 -17.67 1.87 -3.71
C HIS A 213 -18.27 0.60 -4.33
N ALA A 214 -17.85 -0.59 -3.89
CA ALA A 214 -18.40 -1.84 -4.44
C ALA A 214 -18.37 -3.02 -3.47
N LEU A 215 -19.38 -3.87 -3.55
CA LEU A 215 -19.51 -5.11 -2.78
C LEU A 215 -18.76 -6.27 -3.43
N ASN A 216 -18.62 -6.27 -4.76
CA ASN A 216 -17.97 -7.31 -5.55
C ASN A 216 -17.26 -6.73 -6.79
N SER A 217 -16.46 -7.56 -7.47
CA SER A 217 -15.65 -7.17 -8.64
C SER A 217 -16.48 -6.64 -9.81
N ARG A 218 -17.64 -7.26 -10.08
CA ARG A 218 -18.54 -6.81 -11.15
C ARG A 218 -19.08 -5.41 -10.89
N GLN A 219 -19.55 -5.15 -9.67
CA GLN A 219 -20.02 -3.82 -9.27
C GLN A 219 -18.88 -2.79 -9.29
N LEU A 220 -17.68 -3.19 -8.88
CA LEU A 220 -16.51 -2.31 -8.90
C LEU A 220 -16.20 -1.85 -10.32
N TYR A 221 -16.11 -2.79 -11.26
CA TYR A 221 -15.86 -2.47 -12.67
C TYR A 221 -16.97 -1.59 -13.26
N ARG A 222 -18.24 -1.95 -13.05
CA ARG A 222 -19.37 -1.11 -13.49
C ARG A 222 -19.27 0.32 -12.95
N ASN A 223 -18.94 0.49 -11.67
CA ASN A 223 -18.82 1.82 -11.07
C ASN A 223 -17.63 2.62 -11.64
N MET A 224 -16.53 1.96 -12.03
CA MET A 224 -15.46 2.61 -12.80
C MET A 224 -16.00 3.15 -14.13
N LEU A 225 -16.75 2.34 -14.88
CA LEU A 225 -17.31 2.76 -16.18
C LEU A 225 -18.29 3.91 -16.06
N THR A 226 -19.13 3.93 -15.02
CA THR A 226 -20.11 5.02 -14.82
C THR A 226 -19.47 6.39 -14.59
N ILE A 227 -18.20 6.42 -14.20
CA ILE A 227 -17.44 7.65 -13.93
C ILE A 227 -16.50 7.94 -15.10
N LEU A 228 -15.71 6.95 -15.52
CA LEU A 228 -14.61 7.10 -16.47
C LEU A 228 -15.01 6.79 -17.92
N GLY A 229 -16.24 6.32 -18.16
CA GLY A 229 -16.71 5.89 -19.45
C GLY A 229 -16.28 4.47 -19.81
N SER A 230 -16.78 4.00 -20.96
CA SER A 230 -16.40 2.68 -21.50
C SER A 230 -15.02 2.74 -22.13
N PRO A 231 -14.14 1.75 -21.89
CA PRO A 231 -12.83 1.71 -22.54
C PRO A 231 -12.97 1.39 -24.04
N SER A 232 -11.87 1.54 -24.77
CA SER A 232 -11.81 1.22 -26.20
C SER A 232 -12.08 -0.27 -26.48
N ALA A 233 -12.54 -0.57 -27.70
CA ALA A 233 -12.71 -1.95 -28.15
C ALA A 233 -11.39 -2.74 -28.09
N ASP A 234 -10.25 -2.07 -28.33
CA ASP A 234 -8.92 -2.67 -28.24
C ASP A 234 -8.55 -3.11 -26.82
N PHE A 235 -8.98 -2.36 -25.80
CA PHE A 235 -8.84 -2.80 -24.41
C PHE A 235 -9.70 -4.02 -24.11
N ILE A 236 -10.97 -4.00 -24.51
CA ILE A 236 -11.91 -5.12 -24.30
C ILE A 236 -11.41 -6.40 -24.99
N ALA A 237 -10.81 -6.29 -26.17
CA ALA A 237 -10.25 -7.41 -26.91
C ALA A 237 -9.06 -8.09 -26.19
N ARG A 238 -8.38 -7.42 -25.26
CA ARG A 238 -7.29 -8.00 -24.45
C ARG A 238 -7.77 -8.77 -23.21
N VAL A 239 -9.08 -8.73 -22.92
CA VAL A 239 -9.67 -9.50 -21.82
C VAL A 239 -9.81 -10.96 -22.24
N ASN A 240 -8.86 -11.80 -21.79
CA ASN A 240 -8.73 -13.19 -22.24
C ASN A 240 -9.56 -14.21 -21.44
N ASP A 241 -10.14 -13.82 -20.30
CA ASP A 241 -11.01 -14.71 -19.52
C ASP A 241 -12.41 -14.79 -20.18
N PRO A 242 -12.86 -15.98 -20.63
CA PRO A 242 -14.13 -16.10 -21.35
C PRO A 242 -15.35 -15.71 -20.51
N ALA A 243 -15.34 -15.99 -19.21
CA ALA A 243 -16.45 -15.69 -18.32
C ALA A 243 -16.54 -14.19 -18.05
N ILE A 244 -15.40 -13.51 -17.91
CA ILE A 244 -15.34 -12.04 -17.76
C ILE A 244 -15.69 -11.36 -19.06
N SER A 245 -15.12 -11.80 -20.19
CA SER A 245 -15.40 -11.27 -21.52
C SER A 245 -16.90 -11.32 -21.82
N GLU A 246 -17.55 -12.46 -21.57
CA GLU A 246 -19.01 -12.58 -21.74
C GLU A 246 -19.78 -11.65 -20.79
N ALA A 247 -19.36 -11.55 -19.53
CA ALA A 247 -20.01 -10.69 -18.54
C ALA A 247 -19.88 -9.18 -18.83
N ILE A 248 -18.94 -8.76 -19.70
CA ILE A 248 -18.73 -7.36 -20.06
C ILE A 248 -19.21 -6.99 -21.47
N LYS A 249 -19.61 -7.96 -22.31
CA LYS A 249 -20.11 -7.72 -23.68
C LYS A 249 -21.42 -6.92 -23.73
N ASP A 250 -22.32 -7.16 -22.77
CA ASP A 250 -23.65 -6.53 -22.70
C ASP A 250 -23.68 -5.30 -21.78
N VAL A 251 -22.52 -4.72 -21.50
CA VAL A 251 -22.46 -3.55 -20.63
C VAL A 251 -22.93 -2.33 -21.42
N GLU A 252 -23.91 -1.63 -20.83
CA GLU A 252 -24.38 -0.33 -21.28
C GLU A 252 -23.19 0.59 -21.60
N HIS A 253 -23.23 1.26 -22.76
CA HIS A 253 -22.17 2.18 -23.11
C HIS A 253 -22.21 3.42 -22.20
N TYR A 254 -21.23 3.54 -21.32
CA TYR A 254 -21.05 4.69 -20.45
C TYR A 254 -20.23 5.79 -21.12
N THR A 255 -20.73 7.02 -21.06
CA THR A 255 -19.97 8.24 -21.41
C THR A 255 -19.17 8.70 -20.19
N ALA A 256 -17.90 9.04 -20.38
CA ALA A 256 -17.05 9.56 -19.32
C ALA A 256 -17.62 10.88 -18.77
N LYS A 257 -17.62 11.02 -17.45
CA LYS A 257 -17.96 12.28 -16.79
C LYS A 257 -16.76 13.22 -16.85
N PRO A 258 -16.96 14.51 -17.15
CA PRO A 258 -15.92 15.52 -16.98
C PRO A 258 -15.36 15.52 -15.55
N PHE A 259 -14.04 15.66 -15.40
CA PHE A 259 -13.39 15.60 -14.07
C PHE A 259 -13.74 16.79 -13.18
N ASP A 260 -14.17 17.91 -13.73
CA ASP A 260 -14.73 19.05 -12.99
C ASP A 260 -16.12 18.75 -12.41
N GLU A 261 -16.92 17.88 -13.04
CA GLU A 261 -18.17 17.36 -12.46
C GLU A 261 -17.88 16.36 -11.32
N ILE A 262 -16.87 15.49 -11.48
CA ILE A 262 -16.50 14.49 -10.47
C ILE A 262 -15.84 15.16 -9.26
N PHE A 263 -14.96 16.13 -9.52
CA PHE A 263 -14.20 16.89 -8.53
C PHE A 263 -14.49 18.40 -8.68
N PRO A 264 -15.66 18.91 -8.26
CA PRO A 264 -15.99 20.34 -8.33
C PRO A 264 -14.99 21.24 -7.59
N ASP A 265 -14.88 22.51 -7.99
CA ASP A 265 -13.99 23.50 -7.34
C ASP A 265 -14.26 23.62 -5.83
N ASP A 266 -15.51 23.39 -5.42
CA ASP A 266 -15.92 23.41 -4.01
C ASP A 266 -15.19 22.35 -3.17
N PHE A 267 -14.59 21.31 -3.74
CA PHE A 267 -13.76 20.36 -2.97
C PHE A 267 -12.34 20.84 -2.74
N PHE A 268 -11.92 21.90 -3.42
CA PHE A 268 -10.58 22.44 -3.33
C PHE A 268 -10.53 23.73 -2.51
N LYS A 269 -9.37 24.02 -1.92
CA LYS A 269 -9.08 25.33 -1.35
C LYS A 269 -8.70 26.30 -2.48
N PRO A 270 -8.92 27.62 -2.31
CA PRO A 270 -8.45 28.59 -3.29
C PRO A 270 -6.96 28.48 -3.55
N THR A 271 -6.56 28.61 -4.81
CA THR A 271 -5.16 28.58 -5.24
C THR A 271 -4.36 29.67 -4.53
N ASN A 272 -3.24 29.30 -3.92
CA ASN A 272 -2.30 30.28 -3.37
C ASN A 272 -1.48 30.89 -4.52
N PRO A 273 -1.49 32.23 -4.72
CA PRO A 273 -0.75 32.87 -5.81
C PRO A 273 0.77 32.62 -5.81
N SER A 274 1.34 32.28 -4.65
CA SER A 274 2.77 31.91 -4.53
C SER A 274 3.08 30.54 -5.15
N PHE A 275 2.05 29.73 -5.41
CA PHE A 275 2.15 28.37 -5.94
C PHE A 275 1.10 28.17 -7.05
N PRO A 276 1.21 28.88 -8.19
CA PRO A 276 0.15 28.92 -9.20
C PRO A 276 -0.15 27.56 -9.85
N HIS A 277 0.80 26.62 -9.84
CA HIS A 277 0.62 25.25 -10.35
C HIS A 277 -0.08 24.31 -9.35
N LEU A 278 -0.17 24.70 -8.08
CA LEU A 278 -0.87 23.93 -7.05
C LEU A 278 -2.33 24.41 -7.00
N ASN A 279 -3.11 23.97 -7.98
CA ASN A 279 -4.50 24.40 -8.22
C ASN A 279 -5.40 23.20 -8.56
N ALA A 280 -6.71 23.42 -8.62
CA ALA A 280 -7.71 22.38 -8.88
C ALA A 280 -7.55 21.74 -10.28
N ASP A 281 -7.23 22.52 -11.30
CA ASP A 281 -7.10 22.02 -12.67
C ASP A 281 -5.95 21.02 -12.82
N ASN A 282 -4.77 21.36 -12.28
CA ASN A 282 -3.64 20.44 -12.25
C ASN A 282 -3.90 19.24 -11.32
N ALA A 283 -4.69 19.38 -10.27
CA ALA A 283 -5.08 18.24 -9.43
C ALA A 283 -5.96 17.25 -10.24
N ARG A 284 -6.92 17.77 -11.01
CA ARG A 284 -7.79 16.99 -11.89
C ARG A 284 -7.02 16.36 -13.04
N ASP A 285 -6.12 17.11 -13.68
CA ASP A 285 -5.29 16.61 -14.77
C ASP A 285 -4.42 15.42 -14.33
N LEU A 286 -3.78 15.54 -13.15
CA LEU A 286 -3.03 14.41 -12.57
C LEU A 286 -3.94 13.20 -12.30
N LEU A 287 -5.11 13.42 -11.71
CA LEU A 287 -6.09 12.36 -11.46
C LEU A 287 -6.56 11.68 -12.74
N GLU A 288 -6.85 12.45 -13.79
CA GLU A 288 -7.31 11.93 -15.07
C GLU A 288 -6.26 11.03 -15.72
N ASN A 289 -4.99 11.42 -15.63
CA ASN A 289 -3.87 10.65 -16.18
C ASN A 289 -3.51 9.41 -15.33
N MET A 290 -3.82 9.40 -14.03
CA MET A 290 -3.68 8.23 -13.15
C MET A 290 -4.88 7.27 -13.23
N LEU A 291 -6.08 7.77 -13.49
CA LEU A 291 -7.34 7.02 -13.50
C LEU A 291 -7.78 6.65 -14.93
N LYS A 292 -6.85 6.16 -15.75
CA LYS A 292 -7.17 5.55 -17.06
C LYS A 292 -7.47 4.07 -16.89
N ILE A 293 -8.57 3.62 -17.51
CA ILE A 293 -8.97 2.21 -17.47
C ILE A 293 -7.92 1.34 -18.16
N ASP A 294 -7.50 1.76 -19.35
CA ASP A 294 -6.41 1.12 -20.07
C ASP A 294 -5.06 1.47 -19.42
N PRO A 295 -4.31 0.49 -18.87
CA PRO A 295 -3.00 0.77 -18.29
C PRO A 295 -1.99 1.31 -19.32
N ASN A 296 -2.19 1.11 -20.63
CA ASN A 296 -1.31 1.67 -21.65
C ASN A 296 -1.46 3.19 -21.83
N GLU A 297 -2.62 3.74 -21.44
CA GLU A 297 -2.89 5.18 -21.45
C GLU A 297 -2.61 5.83 -20.09
N ARG A 298 -2.45 5.01 -19.05
CA ARG A 298 -2.21 5.45 -17.68
C ARG A 298 -0.77 5.90 -17.49
N TYR A 299 -0.57 6.97 -16.73
CA TYR A 299 0.76 7.37 -16.28
C TYR A 299 1.49 6.22 -15.58
N ASN A 300 2.80 6.16 -15.81
CA ASN A 300 3.73 5.49 -14.90
C ASN A 300 4.18 6.46 -13.79
N VAL A 301 4.96 5.96 -12.82
CA VAL A 301 5.46 6.77 -11.69
C VAL A 301 6.36 7.94 -12.11
N GLN A 302 7.14 7.80 -13.19
CA GLN A 302 8.00 8.87 -13.72
C GLN A 302 7.15 10.02 -14.26
N GLN A 303 6.17 9.71 -15.10
CA GLN A 303 5.26 10.71 -15.66
C GLN A 303 4.46 11.42 -14.54
N ALA A 304 4.04 10.65 -13.53
CA ALA A 304 3.33 11.20 -12.37
C ALA A 304 4.17 12.17 -11.54
N VAL A 305 5.46 11.87 -11.29
CA VAL A 305 6.32 12.76 -10.45
C VAL A 305 6.70 14.05 -11.18
N GLU A 306 6.77 14.02 -12.51
CA GLU A 306 7.06 15.19 -13.36
C GLU A 306 5.87 16.14 -13.52
N HIS A 307 4.67 15.69 -13.15
CA HIS A 307 3.45 16.46 -13.33
C HIS A 307 3.47 17.81 -12.55
N PRO A 308 3.02 18.93 -13.14
CA PRO A 308 3.07 20.26 -12.51
C PRO A 308 2.46 20.38 -11.11
N TYR A 309 1.47 19.53 -10.80
CA TYR A 309 0.84 19.49 -9.48
C TYR A 309 1.76 18.99 -8.36
N VAL A 310 2.80 18.19 -8.66
CA VAL A 310 3.66 17.57 -7.64
C VAL A 310 5.15 17.86 -7.85
N SER A 311 5.58 18.19 -9.08
CA SER A 311 6.99 18.31 -9.45
C SER A 311 7.77 19.37 -8.69
N ARG A 312 7.09 20.36 -8.08
CA ARG A 312 7.71 21.33 -7.17
C ARG A 312 8.43 20.66 -5.99
N TRP A 313 7.92 19.52 -5.54
CA TRP A 313 8.46 18.79 -4.39
C TRP A 313 9.62 17.89 -4.73
N PHE A 314 9.91 17.70 -6.03
CA PHE A 314 10.90 16.77 -6.52
C PHE A 314 12.28 17.03 -5.91
N ARG A 315 12.88 15.94 -5.41
CA ARG A 315 14.21 15.92 -4.82
C ARG A 315 14.96 14.70 -5.32
N GLU A 316 16.06 14.95 -6.02
CA GLU A 316 16.87 13.90 -6.65
C GLU A 316 17.40 12.87 -5.64
N ASN A 317 17.73 13.28 -4.42
CA ASN A 317 18.23 12.38 -3.37
C ASN A 317 17.14 11.45 -2.78
N GLU A 318 15.88 11.84 -2.88
CA GLU A 318 14.74 11.00 -2.50
C GLU A 318 14.38 10.07 -3.67
N TRP A 319 14.35 10.60 -4.90
CA TRP A 319 14.07 9.84 -6.12
C TRP A 319 15.09 8.72 -6.38
N SER A 320 16.38 9.06 -6.38
CA SER A 320 17.50 8.17 -6.64
C SER A 320 18.07 7.56 -5.35
N HIS A 321 17.22 7.34 -4.33
CA HIS A 321 17.65 6.79 -3.05
C HIS A 321 18.32 5.41 -3.23
N PRO A 322 19.46 5.14 -2.56
CA PRO A 322 20.17 3.87 -2.71
C PRO A 322 19.30 2.66 -2.43
N GLN A 323 19.51 1.62 -3.23
CA GLN A 323 18.83 0.34 -3.15
C GLN A 323 19.76 -0.72 -2.56
N ALA A 324 19.24 -1.55 -1.66
CA ALA A 324 19.96 -2.72 -1.13
C ALA A 324 19.44 -4.01 -1.79
N PRO A 325 20.27 -5.04 -2.01
CA PRO A 325 19.78 -6.33 -2.48
C PRO A 325 18.68 -6.87 -1.57
N LEU A 326 17.56 -7.30 -2.16
CA LEU A 326 16.38 -7.72 -1.40
C LEU A 326 16.64 -8.96 -0.54
N GLY A 327 17.49 -9.88 -1.01
CA GLY A 327 17.71 -11.17 -0.34
C GLY A 327 16.42 -12.00 -0.17
N TYR A 328 15.40 -11.70 -0.97
CA TYR A 328 14.09 -12.33 -0.98
C TYR A 328 13.84 -12.94 -2.36
N HIS A 329 13.37 -14.19 -2.37
CA HIS A 329 13.03 -14.92 -3.58
C HIS A 329 11.57 -15.41 -3.47
N GLU A 330 10.73 -15.03 -4.42
CA GLU A 330 9.29 -15.36 -4.36
C GLU A 330 9.05 -16.88 -4.46
N GLU A 331 9.86 -17.61 -5.25
CA GLU A 331 9.81 -19.07 -5.35
C GLU A 331 9.94 -19.77 -3.99
N GLU A 332 10.82 -19.27 -3.12
CA GLU A 332 11.00 -19.79 -1.76
C GLU A 332 9.74 -19.55 -0.91
N ASN A 333 9.04 -18.44 -1.15
CA ASN A 333 7.84 -18.07 -0.41
C ASN A 333 6.60 -18.81 -0.92
N GLU A 334 6.53 -19.17 -2.21
CA GLU A 334 5.41 -19.92 -2.77
C GLU A 334 5.49 -21.43 -2.50
N ALA A 335 6.65 -21.92 -2.05
CA ALA A 335 6.85 -23.30 -1.68
C ALA A 335 5.86 -23.76 -0.59
N LYS A 336 5.22 -24.92 -0.82
CA LYS A 336 4.36 -25.57 0.17
C LYS A 336 5.22 -26.37 1.15
N ILE A 337 5.83 -25.65 2.07
CA ILE A 337 6.71 -26.20 3.12
C ILE A 337 5.96 -26.40 4.44
N THR A 338 6.52 -27.23 5.30
CA THR A 338 6.04 -27.52 6.66
C THR A 338 6.17 -26.31 7.60
N ALA A 339 5.50 -26.36 8.75
CA ALA A 339 5.62 -25.32 9.77
C ALA A 339 7.06 -25.15 10.28
N ASP A 340 7.81 -26.25 10.42
CA ASP A 340 9.20 -26.20 10.88
C ASP A 340 10.14 -25.58 9.84
N GLU A 341 9.91 -25.87 8.55
CA GLU A 341 10.63 -25.21 7.46
C GLU A 341 10.32 -23.71 7.40
N TRP A 342 9.05 -23.32 7.61
CA TRP A 342 8.69 -21.89 7.73
C TRP A 342 9.42 -21.21 8.89
N ARG A 343 9.48 -21.85 10.06
CA ARG A 343 10.24 -21.32 11.20
C ARG A 343 11.72 -21.15 10.83
N GLY A 344 12.28 -22.10 10.10
CA GLY A 344 13.63 -22.05 9.53
C GLY A 344 13.87 -20.81 8.67
N ASN A 345 12.92 -20.39 7.83
CA ASN A 345 13.06 -19.21 6.97
C ASN A 345 13.25 -17.91 7.77
N PHE A 346 12.63 -17.78 8.94
CA PHE A 346 12.85 -16.62 9.83
C PHE A 346 14.27 -16.58 10.43
N THR A 347 15.06 -17.66 10.33
CA THR A 347 16.48 -17.69 10.74
C THR A 347 17.36 -16.78 9.90
N MET A 348 17.06 -16.63 8.60
CA MET A 348 17.79 -15.69 7.75
C MET A 348 17.61 -14.25 8.22
N ILE A 349 16.38 -13.90 8.59
CA ILE A 349 16.04 -12.59 9.16
C ILE A 349 16.70 -12.45 10.55
N ASN A 350 16.77 -13.53 11.34
CA ASN A 350 17.47 -13.55 12.62
C ASN A 350 18.95 -13.15 12.51
N ARG A 351 19.68 -13.65 11.50
CA ARG A 351 21.11 -13.33 11.36
C ARG A 351 21.39 -11.84 11.19
N ARG A 352 20.43 -11.09 10.62
CA ARG A 352 20.54 -9.64 10.39
C ARG A 352 20.02 -8.81 11.57
N PHE A 353 18.97 -9.26 12.25
CA PHE A 353 18.29 -8.49 13.32
C PHE A 353 18.47 -9.04 14.74
N HIS A 354 19.19 -10.16 14.91
CA HIS A 354 19.48 -10.80 16.20
C HIS A 354 18.22 -11.09 17.03
N ILE A 355 17.18 -11.59 16.35
CA ILE A 355 15.82 -11.87 16.84
C ILE A 355 15.81 -12.87 18.00
N PHE A 356 16.62 -13.93 17.93
CA PHE A 356 16.66 -15.04 18.90
C PHE A 356 17.87 -14.97 19.85
N ASP A 357 18.74 -13.97 19.72
CA ASP A 357 19.98 -13.88 20.50
C ASP A 357 19.77 -13.37 21.93
N GLY A 358 18.52 -13.21 22.36
CA GLY A 358 18.19 -12.67 23.67
C GLY A 358 18.67 -11.24 23.89
N ARG A 359 19.00 -10.48 22.83
CA ARG A 359 19.34 -9.05 22.91
C ARG A 359 18.18 -8.20 23.43
N TYR A 360 16.95 -8.71 23.29
CA TYR A 360 15.73 -8.10 23.77
C TYR A 360 14.98 -9.06 24.72
N PRO A 361 15.59 -9.52 25.82
CA PRO A 361 15.05 -10.61 26.63
C PRO A 361 13.87 -10.17 27.53
N PHE A 362 13.60 -8.87 27.58
CA PHE A 362 12.60 -8.22 28.44
C PHE A 362 11.51 -7.46 27.63
N LEU A 363 11.39 -7.78 26.34
CA LEU A 363 10.41 -7.21 25.41
C LEU A 363 9.12 -8.01 25.33
#